data_AF-A0A7G4REX2-F1
#
_entry.id   AF-A0A7G4REX2-F1
#
_cell.length_a   1.000
_cell.length_b   1.000
_cell.length_c   1.000
_cell.angle_alpha   90.00
_cell.angle_beta   90.00
_cell.angle_gamma   90.00
#
_symmetry.space_group_name_H-M   'P 1'
#
loop_
_entity.id
_entity.type
_entity.pdbx_description
1 polymer ?
#
loop_
_entity_poly.entity_id
_entity_poly.type
_entity_poly.pdbx_seq_one_letter_code
_entity_poly.pdbx_strand_id
1 'polypeptide(L)'
;MFMKNEQTKTKQKINDLYELKKLRLMEEQNEHLSFSQKRRIQKLEDQYPGYKAKRSREIDEQMLHDFPPNYSQHPLNWKPQKVVSQTEQAINDLHELCQLKRDAELHKPMEHLERARNKTRIENLENLYPKYKGKSSREIDEQLLHDFPPNYGRHPIKVISNREQKINDVNELRQLYAELYYPVVHRSLQEAKMNRMRELEFQYPTYKGKTPEQMDLQLLNEFPPDYRKAPPVPTNTQQVIRDLYELRRLKELLYGENGVIVVGKQYENMKARIAQLERMYPQCAHMNSNQLNNILIKLNSNNSYSSVPQETQATVHSEHIRQTRNDYIHQYKKTPQPIRGTTTGFHFDFPNNDERIRFLGEQAGKGREFIATDDNNKVMAYAKDGILYHGNHEEFKKGDKLQSWNISKEEFREEMENQQTGPKCR
;
A
#
# COMPACT_ATOMS: atom_id res chain seq x y z
N MET A 1 -20.48 -60.05 8.27
CA MET A 1 -20.40 -59.06 9.39
C MET A 1 -18.97 -58.77 9.84
N PHE A 2 -18.00 -59.70 9.72
CA PHE A 2 -16.61 -59.52 10.17
C PHE A 2 -15.82 -58.38 9.50
N MET A 3 -16.01 -58.16 8.19
CA MET A 3 -15.25 -57.15 7.42
C MET A 3 -15.45 -55.69 7.90
N LYS A 4 -16.62 -55.36 8.47
CA LYS A 4 -16.89 -53.99 8.97
C LYS A 4 -16.13 -53.68 10.26
N ASN A 5 -15.80 -54.69 11.06
CA ASN A 5 -15.11 -54.50 12.34
C ASN A 5 -13.59 -54.35 12.17
N GLU A 6 -13.02 -54.91 11.10
CA GLU A 6 -11.60 -54.73 10.79
C GLU A 6 -11.33 -53.34 10.20
N GLN A 7 -12.22 -52.83 9.32
CA GLN A 7 -12.11 -51.48 8.76
C GLN A 7 -12.17 -50.40 9.84
N THR A 8 -13.03 -50.54 10.85
CA THR A 8 -13.13 -49.59 11.97
C THR A 8 -11.88 -49.61 12.85
N LYS A 9 -11.32 -50.79 13.13
CA LYS A 9 -10.06 -50.93 13.89
C LYS A 9 -8.88 -50.33 13.15
N THR A 10 -8.78 -50.53 11.84
CA THR A 10 -7.72 -49.94 11.00
C THR A 10 -7.82 -48.42 10.96
N LYS A 11 -9.03 -47.87 10.77
CA LYS A 11 -9.26 -46.42 10.80
C LYS A 11 -8.92 -45.81 12.15
N GLN A 12 -9.28 -46.48 13.25
CA GLN A 12 -8.94 -46.03 14.59
C GLN A 12 -7.42 -46.02 14.80
N LYS A 13 -6.73 -47.10 14.43
CA LYS A 13 -5.26 -47.20 14.50
C LYS A 13 -4.58 -46.08 13.71
N ILE A 14 -5.04 -45.77 12.50
CA ILE A 14 -4.48 -44.68 11.68
C ILE A 14 -4.65 -43.33 12.39
N ASN A 15 -5.84 -43.03 12.91
CA ASN A 15 -6.09 -41.78 13.64
C ASN A 15 -5.21 -41.64 14.89
N ASP A 16 -5.10 -42.71 15.68
CA ASP A 16 -4.27 -42.75 16.88
C ASP A 16 -2.77 -42.52 16.55
N LEU A 17 -2.28 -43.08 15.43
CA LEU A 17 -0.90 -42.86 14.98
C LEU A 17 -0.64 -41.44 14.45
N TYR A 18 -1.63 -40.81 13.80
CA TYR A 18 -1.53 -39.39 13.45
C TYR A 18 -1.47 -38.48 14.68
N GLU A 19 -2.23 -38.81 15.72
CA GLU A 19 -2.17 -38.09 17.00
C GLU A 19 -0.78 -38.24 17.66
N LEU A 20 -0.24 -39.47 17.69
CA LEU A 20 1.10 -39.74 18.21
C LEU A 20 2.17 -38.95 17.44
N LYS A 21 2.10 -38.95 16.10
CA LYS A 21 3.01 -38.19 15.23
C LYS A 21 2.99 -36.69 15.55
N LYS A 22 1.80 -36.11 15.73
CA LYS A 22 1.64 -34.68 16.05
C LYS A 22 2.28 -34.35 17.40
N LEU A 23 2.03 -35.17 18.41
CA LEU A 23 2.57 -34.94 19.76
C LEU A 23 4.10 -35.08 19.80
N ARG A 24 4.68 -36.01 19.04
CA ARG A 24 6.14 -36.14 18.88
C ARG A 24 6.77 -34.96 18.13
N LEU A 25 6.09 -34.42 17.11
CA LEU A 25 6.56 -33.23 16.41
C LEU A 25 6.64 -32.00 17.34
N MET A 26 5.63 -31.80 18.20
CA MET A 26 5.65 -30.73 19.20
C MET A 26 6.81 -30.89 20.18
N GLU A 27 7.09 -32.12 20.63
CA GLU A 27 8.24 -32.43 21.48
C GLU A 27 9.58 -32.13 20.81
N GLU A 28 9.73 -32.48 19.52
CA GLU A 28 10.92 -32.21 18.71
C GLU A 28 11.15 -30.71 18.47
N GLN A 29 10.08 -29.93 18.39
CA GLN A 29 10.12 -28.46 18.26
C GLN A 29 10.38 -27.73 19.59
N ASN A 30 10.71 -28.48 20.66
CA ASN A 30 10.90 -27.97 22.02
C ASN A 30 9.66 -27.25 22.59
N GLU A 31 8.45 -27.59 22.12
CA GLU A 31 7.24 -27.07 22.73
C GLU A 31 6.98 -27.78 24.06
N HIS A 32 6.60 -27.01 25.09
CA HIS A 32 6.25 -27.57 26.38
C HIS A 32 4.96 -28.40 26.28
N LEU A 33 5.10 -29.72 26.22
CA LEU A 33 3.97 -30.65 26.32
C LEU A 33 3.38 -30.63 27.72
N SER A 34 2.05 -30.49 27.80
CA SER A 34 1.31 -30.62 29.04
C SER A 34 1.38 -32.06 29.59
N PHE A 35 1.10 -32.22 30.89
CA PHE A 35 1.08 -33.55 31.52
C PHE A 35 0.08 -34.52 30.86
N SER A 36 -1.07 -34.01 30.41
CA SER A 36 -2.08 -34.84 29.71
C SER A 36 -1.58 -35.31 28.35
N GLN A 37 -0.85 -34.47 27.61
CA GLN A 37 -0.23 -34.84 26.33
C GLN A 37 0.86 -35.89 26.50
N LYS A 38 1.75 -35.73 27.50
CA LYS A 38 2.77 -36.75 27.81
C LYS A 38 2.15 -38.10 28.18
N ARG A 39 1.09 -38.09 28.99
CA ARG A 39 0.34 -39.31 29.33
C ARG A 39 -0.36 -39.92 28.10
N ARG A 40 -0.82 -39.10 27.15
CA ARG A 40 -1.42 -39.54 25.90
C ARG A 40 -0.40 -40.21 24.98
N ILE A 41 0.81 -39.65 24.86
CA ILE A 41 1.94 -40.30 24.15
C ILE A 41 2.17 -41.70 24.74
N GLN A 42 2.36 -41.81 26.05
CA GLN A 42 2.62 -43.10 26.70
C GLN A 42 1.53 -44.14 26.40
N LYS A 43 0.26 -43.75 26.49
CA LYS A 43 -0.86 -44.66 26.17
C LYS A 43 -0.84 -45.14 24.72
N LEU A 44 -0.54 -44.24 23.78
CA LEU A 44 -0.47 -44.58 22.35
C LEU A 44 0.73 -45.49 22.06
N GLU A 45 1.86 -45.30 22.74
CA GLU A 45 3.04 -46.17 22.61
C GLU A 45 2.82 -47.56 23.21
N ASP A 46 2.11 -47.65 24.34
CA ASP A 46 1.74 -48.93 24.95
C ASP A 46 0.75 -49.70 24.05
N GLN A 47 -0.16 -48.97 23.39
CA GLN A 47 -1.13 -49.53 22.45
C GLN A 47 -0.48 -49.95 21.11
N TYR A 48 0.61 -49.29 20.68
CA TYR A 48 1.31 -49.51 19.41
C TYR A 48 2.84 -49.60 19.61
N PRO A 49 3.35 -50.71 20.18
CA PRO A 49 4.75 -50.82 20.59
C PRO A 49 5.77 -50.66 19.45
N GLY A 50 5.40 -50.96 18.20
CA GLY A 50 6.24 -50.73 17.01
C GLY A 50 6.51 -49.24 16.70
N TYR A 51 5.84 -48.32 17.41
CA TYR A 51 5.97 -46.87 17.29
C TYR A 51 6.57 -46.21 18.54
N LYS A 52 6.94 -47.01 19.55
CA LYS A 52 7.48 -46.51 20.81
C LYS A 52 8.83 -45.82 20.60
N ALA A 53 8.96 -44.64 21.20
CA ALA A 53 10.14 -43.78 21.15
C ALA A 53 10.58 -43.35 19.74
N LYS A 54 9.73 -43.54 18.72
CA LYS A 54 10.00 -43.09 17.36
C LYS A 54 9.78 -41.60 17.22
N ARG A 55 10.64 -40.96 16.44
CA ARG A 55 10.48 -39.57 15.99
C ARG A 55 9.32 -39.43 15.02
N SER A 56 8.81 -38.22 14.83
CA SER A 56 7.67 -37.92 13.95
C SER A 56 7.89 -38.47 12.53
N ARG A 57 9.11 -38.33 12.00
CA ARG A 57 9.49 -38.85 10.68
C ARG A 57 9.59 -40.38 10.62
N GLU A 58 10.09 -41.02 11.68
CA GLU A 58 10.19 -42.48 11.76
C GLU A 58 8.81 -43.14 11.88
N ILE A 59 7.85 -42.43 12.48
CA ILE A 59 6.44 -42.83 12.50
C ILE A 59 5.87 -42.82 11.08
N ASP A 60 6.11 -41.78 10.28
CA ASP A 60 5.67 -41.73 8.87
C ASP A 60 6.21 -42.88 8.03
N GLU A 61 7.52 -43.15 8.14
CA GLU A 61 8.18 -44.23 7.41
C GLU A 61 7.61 -45.61 7.79
N GLN A 62 7.35 -45.82 9.09
CA GLN A 62 6.71 -47.06 9.55
C GLN A 62 5.24 -47.16 9.10
N MET A 63 4.49 -46.05 9.09
CA MET A 63 3.09 -46.05 8.62
C MET A 63 3.01 -46.37 7.12
N LEU A 64 3.93 -45.86 6.31
CA LEU A 64 4.01 -46.19 4.89
C LEU A 64 4.27 -47.68 4.65
N HIS A 65 5.06 -48.30 5.53
CA HIS A 65 5.32 -49.75 5.47
C HIS A 65 4.13 -50.57 5.97
N ASP A 66 3.51 -50.18 7.09
CA ASP A 66 2.40 -50.90 7.72
C ASP A 66 1.07 -50.75 6.94
N PHE A 67 0.94 -49.72 6.10
CA PHE A 67 -0.27 -49.39 5.34
C PHE A 67 0.04 -49.05 3.85
N PRO A 68 0.27 -50.04 2.97
CA PRO A 68 0.56 -49.84 1.53
C PRO A 68 -0.59 -49.15 0.73
N PRO A 69 -0.38 -48.72 -0.53
CA PRO A 69 -0.64 -47.36 -1.07
C PRO A 69 -2.09 -46.87 -1.21
N ASN A 70 -3.10 -47.62 -0.74
CA ASN A 70 -4.44 -47.04 -0.53
C ASN A 70 -4.46 -46.03 0.64
N TYR A 71 -3.35 -45.88 1.36
CA TYR A 71 -3.11 -44.86 2.37
C TYR A 71 -3.22 -43.42 1.85
N SER A 72 -2.90 -43.19 0.57
CA SER A 72 -2.99 -41.88 -0.09
C SER A 72 -4.42 -41.44 -0.44
N GLN A 73 -5.42 -42.35 -0.36
CA GLN A 73 -6.78 -42.11 -0.84
C GLN A 73 -7.83 -41.92 0.26
N HIS A 74 -7.47 -41.90 1.54
CA HIS A 74 -8.45 -41.57 2.60
C HIS A 74 -8.65 -40.05 2.71
N PRO A 75 -9.87 -39.53 2.43
CA PRO A 75 -10.19 -38.12 2.57
C PRO A 75 -10.56 -37.87 4.03
N LEU A 76 -9.56 -37.82 4.91
CA LEU A 76 -9.72 -37.12 6.17
C LEU A 76 -9.35 -35.66 5.90
N ASN A 77 -10.40 -34.85 5.89
CA ASN A 77 -10.42 -33.39 5.87
C ASN A 77 -9.69 -32.81 7.10
N TRP A 78 -8.41 -33.12 7.26
CA TRP A 78 -7.52 -32.41 8.15
C TRP A 78 -7.04 -31.18 7.37
N LYS A 79 -7.85 -30.12 7.38
CA LYS A 79 -7.27 -28.78 7.29
C LYS A 79 -6.25 -28.70 8.42
N PRO A 80 -4.98 -28.39 8.16
CA PRO A 80 -4.03 -28.14 9.23
C PRO A 80 -4.65 -27.06 10.12
N GLN A 81 -5.01 -27.45 11.35
CA GLN A 81 -5.32 -26.48 12.38
C GLN A 81 -4.01 -25.76 12.67
N LYS A 82 -3.87 -24.58 12.03
CA LYS A 82 -3.12 -23.42 12.51
C LYS A 82 -1.83 -23.76 13.29
N VAL A 83 -0.81 -24.25 12.59
CA VAL A 83 0.59 -23.91 12.96
C VAL A 83 1.04 -22.69 12.14
N VAL A 84 0.41 -22.47 10.98
CA VAL A 84 0.59 -21.25 10.18
C VAL A 84 0.17 -20.00 10.95
N SER A 85 -0.78 -20.06 11.89
CA SER A 85 -1.11 -18.85 12.66
C SER A 85 -0.11 -18.50 13.74
N GLN A 86 0.71 -19.41 14.28
CA GLN A 86 1.72 -19.02 15.26
C GLN A 86 2.97 -18.47 14.59
N THR A 87 3.32 -18.99 13.41
CA THR A 87 4.39 -18.41 12.59
C THR A 87 3.96 -17.11 11.92
N GLU A 88 2.73 -17.02 11.39
CA GLU A 88 2.19 -15.74 10.88
C GLU A 88 1.95 -14.74 12.01
N GLN A 89 1.48 -15.17 13.18
CA GLN A 89 1.38 -14.29 14.35
C GLN A 89 2.77 -13.88 14.82
N ALA A 90 3.75 -14.77 14.90
CA ALA A 90 5.12 -14.41 15.25
C ALA A 90 5.77 -13.48 14.20
N ILE A 91 5.48 -13.66 12.91
CA ILE A 91 5.92 -12.74 11.84
C ILE A 91 5.22 -11.40 11.96
N ASN A 92 3.91 -11.38 12.25
CA ASN A 92 3.15 -10.14 12.46
C ASN A 92 3.59 -9.42 13.74
N ASP A 93 3.82 -10.14 14.83
CA ASP A 93 4.32 -9.63 16.12
C ASP A 93 5.76 -9.09 15.96
N LEU A 94 6.60 -9.77 15.17
CA LEU A 94 7.95 -9.29 14.83
C LEU A 94 7.86 -8.03 13.95
N HIS A 95 6.92 -7.99 13.01
CA HIS A 95 6.71 -6.82 12.14
C HIS A 95 6.15 -5.64 12.95
N GLU A 96 5.24 -5.88 13.89
CA GLU A 96 4.70 -4.91 14.84
C GLU A 96 5.78 -4.41 15.81
N LEU A 97 6.65 -5.28 16.32
CA LEU A 97 7.82 -4.88 17.11
C LEU A 97 8.83 -4.05 16.31
N CYS A 98 9.08 -4.40 15.05
CA CYS A 98 9.91 -3.60 14.14
C CYS A 98 9.27 -2.25 13.81
N GLN A 99 7.94 -2.18 13.71
CA GLN A 99 7.17 -0.97 13.49
C GLN A 99 7.19 -0.08 14.74
N LEU A 100 6.93 -0.64 15.93
CA LEU A 100 7.01 0.04 17.22
C LEU A 100 8.43 0.53 17.52
N LYS A 101 9.46 -0.22 17.14
CA LYS A 101 10.86 0.22 17.25
C LYS A 101 11.15 1.38 16.31
N ARG A 102 10.67 1.33 15.06
CA ARG A 102 10.75 2.46 14.10
C ARG A 102 10.00 3.68 14.61
N ASP A 103 8.80 3.49 15.14
CA ASP A 103 7.96 4.56 15.68
C ASP A 103 8.59 5.15 16.94
N ALA A 104 9.19 4.35 17.82
CA ALA A 104 9.96 4.83 18.98
C ALA A 104 11.27 5.55 18.59
N GLU A 105 11.94 5.09 17.53
CA GLU A 105 13.11 5.75 16.94
C GLU A 105 12.73 7.06 16.22
N LEU A 106 11.50 7.19 15.70
CA LEU A 106 10.92 8.43 15.15
C LEU A 106 10.34 9.36 16.23
N HIS A 107 9.86 8.81 17.35
CA HIS A 107 9.26 9.56 18.44
C HIS A 107 10.29 10.39 19.20
N LYS A 108 11.52 9.88 19.37
CA LYS A 108 12.62 10.60 20.01
C LYS A 108 12.98 11.90 19.26
N PRO A 109 13.21 11.91 17.93
CA PRO A 109 13.38 13.13 17.15
C PRO A 109 12.20 14.10 17.25
N MET A 110 10.96 13.60 17.26
CA MET A 110 9.75 14.42 17.40
C MET A 110 9.66 15.09 18.78
N GLU A 111 9.97 14.37 19.87
CA GLU A 111 10.02 14.96 21.21
C GLU A 111 11.13 16.02 21.32
N HIS A 112 12.30 15.79 20.71
CA HIS A 112 13.37 16.79 20.67
C HIS A 112 12.96 18.04 19.89
N LEU A 113 12.26 17.87 18.76
CA LEU A 113 11.75 18.98 17.95
C LEU A 113 10.65 19.75 18.67
N GLU A 114 9.76 19.06 19.39
CA GLU A 114 8.70 19.69 20.19
C GLU A 114 9.27 20.43 21.40
N ARG A 115 10.29 19.88 22.07
CA ARG A 115 11.05 20.59 23.11
C ARG A 115 11.76 21.84 22.57
N ALA A 116 12.38 21.76 21.39
CA ALA A 116 13.03 22.90 20.75
C ALA A 116 12.02 24.01 20.36
N ARG A 117 10.86 23.62 19.80
CA ARG A 117 9.76 24.54 19.49
C ARG A 117 9.20 25.21 20.74
N ASN A 118 8.96 24.44 21.80
CA ASN A 118 8.45 24.98 23.06
C ASN A 118 9.45 25.92 23.72
N LYS A 119 10.75 25.59 23.69
CA LYS A 119 11.81 26.47 24.19
C LYS A 119 11.83 27.81 23.43
N THR A 120 11.82 27.78 22.10
CA THR A 120 11.80 28.98 21.26
C THR A 120 10.53 29.80 21.47
N ARG A 121 9.37 29.14 21.64
CA ARG A 121 8.10 29.80 21.96
C ARG A 121 8.17 30.55 23.29
N ILE A 122 8.74 29.92 24.33
CA ILE A 122 8.90 30.53 25.66
C ILE A 122 9.84 31.74 25.56
N GLU A 123 11.02 31.60 24.97
CA GLU A 123 11.99 32.69 24.83
C GLU A 123 11.39 33.91 24.11
N ASN A 124 10.62 33.68 23.05
CA ASN A 124 9.92 34.75 22.34
C ASN A 124 8.84 35.43 23.20
N LEU A 125 8.07 34.67 23.99
CA LEU A 125 7.05 35.20 24.88
C LEU A 125 7.67 35.97 26.06
N GLU A 126 8.81 35.52 26.60
CA GLU A 126 9.57 36.23 27.63
C GLU A 126 10.12 37.57 27.12
N ASN A 127 10.63 37.60 25.87
CA ASN A 127 11.13 38.80 25.23
C ASN A 127 10.03 39.83 24.93
N LEU A 128 8.87 39.36 24.47
CA LEU A 128 7.73 40.23 24.14
C LEU A 128 6.98 40.70 25.40
N TYR A 129 6.93 39.88 26.44
CA TYR A 129 6.19 40.14 27.66
C TYR A 129 7.02 39.71 28.88
N PRO A 130 7.78 40.64 29.51
CA PRO A 130 8.65 40.33 30.64
C PRO A 130 7.97 39.64 31.83
N LYS A 131 6.64 39.76 31.95
CA LYS A 131 5.82 39.05 32.95
C LYS A 131 5.81 37.51 32.82
N TYR A 132 6.27 36.97 31.69
CA TYR A 132 6.41 35.52 31.47
C TYR A 132 7.82 34.99 31.76
N LYS A 133 8.78 35.87 32.10
CA LYS A 133 10.18 35.48 32.34
C LYS A 133 10.31 34.47 33.48
N GLY A 134 10.97 33.36 33.21
CA GLY A 134 11.23 32.27 34.15
C GLY A 134 10.06 31.31 34.37
N LYS A 135 8.97 31.43 33.62
CA LYS A 135 7.80 30.54 33.74
C LYS A 135 7.89 29.36 32.80
N SER A 136 7.41 28.20 33.25
CA SER A 136 7.28 27.01 32.42
C SER A 136 6.23 27.20 31.31
N SER A 137 6.31 26.41 30.23
CA SER A 137 5.31 26.48 29.13
C SER A 137 3.88 26.42 29.64
N ARG A 138 3.62 25.56 30.63
CA ARG A 138 2.29 25.33 31.18
C ARG A 138 1.79 26.53 31.99
N GLU A 139 2.64 27.13 32.82
CA GLU A 139 2.31 28.35 33.56
C GLU A 139 2.04 29.53 32.61
N ILE A 140 2.77 29.60 31.50
CA ILE A 140 2.54 30.60 30.46
C ILE A 140 1.19 30.36 29.77
N ASP A 141 0.85 29.12 29.41
CA ASP A 141 -0.44 28.80 28.77
C ASP A 141 -1.63 29.06 29.70
N GLU A 142 -1.52 28.68 30.98
CA GLU A 142 -2.54 28.95 32.02
C GLU A 142 -2.71 30.46 32.25
N GLN A 143 -1.62 31.22 32.23
CA GLN A 143 -1.68 32.67 32.39
C GLN A 143 -2.12 33.40 31.14
N LEU A 144 -1.83 32.90 29.93
CA LEU A 144 -2.39 33.42 28.68
C LEU A 144 -3.91 33.25 28.63
N LEU A 145 -4.42 32.11 29.12
CA LEU A 145 -5.87 31.88 29.22
C LEU A 145 -6.55 32.86 30.20
N HIS A 146 -5.85 33.24 31.27
CA HIS A 146 -6.35 34.21 32.24
C HIS A 146 -6.21 35.67 31.75
N ASP A 147 -5.10 35.99 31.11
CA ASP A 147 -4.80 37.33 30.58
C ASP A 147 -5.63 37.65 29.31
N PHE A 148 -6.03 36.61 28.56
CA PHE A 148 -6.80 36.71 27.33
C PHE A 148 -8.02 35.75 27.39
N PRO A 149 -9.09 36.10 28.13
CA PRO A 149 -10.28 35.28 28.22
C PRO A 149 -10.92 35.03 26.85
N PRO A 150 -11.65 33.92 26.65
CA PRO A 150 -12.03 33.36 25.34
C PRO A 150 -12.95 34.22 24.46
N ASN A 151 -13.30 35.44 24.87
CA ASN A 151 -14.10 36.37 24.08
C ASN A 151 -13.28 37.34 23.19
N TYR A 152 -11.97 37.16 23.04
CA TYR A 152 -11.14 37.96 22.12
C TYR A 152 -11.21 37.53 20.64
N GLY A 153 -12.37 37.03 20.20
CA GLY A 153 -12.69 36.89 18.79
C GLY A 153 -13.17 38.21 18.23
N ARG A 154 -12.24 39.15 17.93
CA ARG A 154 -12.35 40.33 17.03
C ARG A 154 -11.52 41.50 17.59
N HIS A 155 -10.20 41.50 17.37
CA HIS A 155 -9.45 42.69 16.94
C HIS A 155 -8.02 42.28 16.53
N PRO A 156 -7.45 42.94 15.51
CA PRO A 156 -6.20 42.52 14.91
C PRO A 156 -5.02 42.94 15.77
N ILE A 157 -4.37 41.98 16.42
CA ILE A 157 -3.00 42.18 16.90
C ILE A 157 -2.14 42.44 15.67
N LYS A 158 -1.47 43.60 15.63
CA LYS A 158 -0.53 43.99 14.57
C LYS A 158 0.51 42.88 14.32
N VAL A 159 0.28 42.10 13.27
CA VAL A 159 1.24 41.14 12.72
C VAL A 159 2.28 41.94 11.92
N ILE A 160 3.31 42.46 12.59
CA ILE A 160 4.47 43.06 11.90
C ILE A 160 5.80 42.38 12.26
N SER A 161 5.89 41.50 13.27
CA SER A 161 7.17 40.83 13.61
C SER A 161 7.30 39.37 13.15
N ASN A 162 6.37 38.82 12.37
CA ASN A 162 6.30 37.37 12.14
C ASN A 162 6.74 36.89 10.73
N ARG A 163 7.42 37.74 9.95
CA ARG A 163 7.84 37.42 8.58
C ARG A 163 9.29 36.94 8.49
N GLU A 164 10.22 37.60 9.18
CA GLU A 164 11.63 37.18 9.22
C GLU A 164 11.81 35.92 10.07
N GLN A 165 11.08 35.81 11.19
CA GLN A 165 11.08 34.61 12.04
C GLN A 165 10.63 33.37 11.25
N LYS A 166 9.51 33.45 10.52
CA LYS A 166 9.01 32.33 9.70
C LYS A 166 9.94 31.94 8.54
N ILE A 167 10.66 32.90 7.97
CA ILE A 167 11.67 32.62 6.93
C ILE A 167 12.88 31.92 7.55
N ASN A 168 13.32 32.35 8.72
CA ASN A 168 14.40 31.70 9.46
C ASN A 168 14.00 30.28 9.91
N ASP A 169 12.80 30.08 10.44
CA ASP A 169 12.29 28.76 10.86
C ASP A 169 12.20 27.77 9.67
N VAL A 170 11.79 28.25 8.48
CA VAL A 170 11.74 27.42 7.26
C VAL A 170 13.14 27.09 6.74
N ASN A 171 14.08 28.03 6.82
CA ASN A 171 15.46 27.79 6.42
C ASN A 171 16.17 26.82 7.39
N GLU A 172 15.93 26.95 8.69
CA GLU A 172 16.47 26.07 9.73
C GLU A 172 15.88 24.66 9.61
N LEU A 173 14.58 24.53 9.30
CA LEU A 173 13.94 23.24 8.98
C LEU A 173 14.52 22.60 7.71
N ARG A 174 14.82 23.38 6.67
CA ARG A 174 15.48 22.89 5.45
C ARG A 174 16.90 22.42 5.73
N GLN A 175 17.61 23.14 6.58
CA GLN A 175 18.98 22.81 6.98
C GLN A 175 19.00 21.53 7.84
N LEU A 176 18.10 21.41 8.82
CA LEU A 176 17.91 20.18 9.60
C LEU A 176 17.48 18.99 8.74
N TYR A 177 16.62 19.19 7.75
CA TYR A 177 16.24 18.13 6.80
C TYR A 177 17.44 17.67 5.95
N ALA A 178 18.27 18.61 5.48
CA ALA A 178 19.47 18.33 4.72
C ALA A 178 20.56 17.65 5.57
N GLU A 179 20.69 17.99 6.86
CA GLU A 179 21.71 17.46 7.75
C GLU A 179 21.33 16.12 8.38
N LEU A 180 20.06 15.93 8.74
CA LEU A 180 19.60 14.76 9.50
C LEU A 180 18.91 13.71 8.63
N TYR A 181 18.10 14.14 7.66
CA TYR A 181 17.21 13.25 6.93
C TYR A 181 17.81 12.79 5.59
N TYR A 182 18.40 13.73 4.85
CA TYR A 182 19.00 13.44 3.54
C TYR A 182 20.12 12.38 3.59
N PRO A 183 21.05 12.38 4.56
CA PRO A 183 22.11 11.36 4.60
C PRO A 183 21.59 9.96 4.91
N VAL A 184 20.51 9.86 5.71
CA VAL A 184 19.90 8.58 6.08
C VAL A 184 19.17 7.98 4.88
N VAL A 185 18.32 8.77 4.21
CA VAL A 185 17.61 8.34 2.99
C VAL A 185 18.60 8.00 1.88
N HIS A 186 19.63 8.83 1.68
CA HIS A 186 20.65 8.60 0.66
C HIS A 186 21.48 7.33 0.95
N ARG A 187 21.82 7.04 2.22
CA ARG A 187 22.47 5.77 2.59
C ARG A 187 21.57 4.58 2.34
N SER A 188 20.31 4.62 2.74
CA SER A 188 19.37 3.52 2.51
C SER A 188 19.13 3.25 1.02
N LEU A 189 19.08 4.32 0.19
CA LEU A 189 18.93 4.19 -1.25
C LEU A 189 20.20 3.63 -1.91
N GLN A 190 21.39 4.06 -1.46
CA GLN A 190 22.67 3.50 -1.89
C GLN A 190 22.80 2.02 -1.49
N GLU A 191 22.40 1.66 -0.28
CA GLU A 191 22.42 0.28 0.20
C GLU A 191 21.45 -0.62 -0.57
N ALA A 192 20.25 -0.15 -0.86
CA ALA A 192 19.30 -0.85 -1.72
C ALA A 192 19.85 -1.05 -3.14
N LYS A 193 20.50 -0.02 -3.71
CA LYS A 193 21.18 -0.11 -5.01
C LYS A 193 22.29 -1.17 -4.99
N MET A 194 23.13 -1.16 -3.96
CA MET A 194 24.22 -2.15 -3.80
C MET A 194 23.69 -3.57 -3.61
N ASN A 195 22.62 -3.76 -2.84
CA ASN A 195 22.01 -5.08 -2.66
C ASN A 195 21.41 -5.61 -3.97
N ARG A 196 20.74 -4.75 -4.74
CA ARG A 196 20.24 -5.12 -6.06
C ARG A 196 21.37 -5.50 -7.02
N MET A 197 22.52 -4.83 -6.95
CA MET A 197 23.68 -5.22 -7.75
C MET A 197 24.25 -6.57 -7.34
N ARG A 198 24.37 -6.87 -6.05
CA ARG A 198 24.81 -8.19 -5.58
C ARG A 198 23.88 -9.31 -6.02
N GLU A 199 22.57 -9.06 -6.02
CA GLU A 199 21.59 -9.98 -6.59
C GLU A 199 21.81 -10.22 -8.08
N LEU A 200 22.05 -9.15 -8.86
CA LEU A 200 22.33 -9.25 -10.29
C LEU A 200 23.65 -9.98 -10.57
N GLU A 201 24.71 -9.73 -9.80
CA GLU A 201 25.97 -10.47 -9.90
C GLU A 201 25.82 -11.95 -9.58
N PHE A 202 24.97 -12.28 -8.59
CA PHE A 202 24.67 -13.66 -8.22
C PHE A 202 23.86 -14.38 -9.30
N GLN A 203 22.85 -13.71 -9.86
CA GLN A 203 21.97 -14.27 -10.88
C GLN A 203 22.65 -14.38 -12.25
N TYR A 204 23.54 -13.44 -12.57
CA TYR A 204 24.19 -13.33 -13.87
C TYR A 204 25.68 -13.05 -13.66
N PRO A 205 26.53 -14.10 -13.71
CA PRO A 205 27.97 -13.97 -13.50
C PRO A 205 28.67 -12.98 -14.45
N THR A 206 28.04 -12.64 -15.57
CA THR A 206 28.50 -11.63 -16.54
C THR A 206 28.54 -10.21 -15.97
N TYR A 207 27.87 -9.94 -14.86
CA TYR A 207 27.91 -8.64 -14.17
C TYR A 207 28.97 -8.56 -13.07
N LYS A 208 29.66 -9.66 -12.73
CA LYS A 208 30.63 -9.70 -11.63
C LYS A 208 31.76 -8.68 -11.83
N GLY A 209 31.94 -7.79 -10.85
CA GLY A 209 33.00 -6.79 -10.85
C GLY A 209 32.72 -5.56 -11.72
N LYS A 210 31.49 -5.39 -12.21
CA LYS A 210 31.07 -4.20 -12.95
C LYS A 210 30.57 -3.12 -11.99
N THR A 211 30.90 -1.87 -12.31
CA THR A 211 30.30 -0.70 -11.63
C THR A 211 28.80 -0.62 -11.94
N PRO A 212 27.99 0.04 -11.09
CA PRO A 212 26.57 0.24 -11.36
C PRO A 212 26.29 0.80 -12.76
N GLU A 213 27.09 1.78 -13.17
CA GLU A 213 26.96 2.44 -14.46
C GLU A 213 27.25 1.48 -15.63
N GLN A 214 28.21 0.58 -15.47
CA GLN A 214 28.53 -0.46 -16.46
C GLN A 214 27.46 -1.55 -16.54
N MET A 215 26.85 -1.92 -15.41
CA MET A 215 25.73 -2.86 -15.38
C MET A 215 24.49 -2.27 -16.07
N ASP A 216 24.16 -1.00 -15.79
CA ASP A 216 23.04 -0.30 -16.42
C ASP A 216 23.23 -0.20 -17.95
N LEU A 217 24.43 0.16 -18.40
CA LEU A 217 24.81 0.19 -19.82
C LEU A 217 24.72 -1.18 -20.50
N GLN A 218 25.07 -2.24 -19.79
CA GLN A 218 25.01 -3.59 -20.33
C GLN A 218 23.58 -4.13 -20.36
N LEU A 219 22.77 -3.87 -19.34
CA LEU A 219 21.34 -4.17 -19.35
C LEU A 219 20.65 -3.50 -20.55
N LEU A 220 20.97 -2.24 -20.84
CA LEU A 220 20.50 -1.52 -22.02
C LEU A 220 20.92 -2.17 -23.35
N ASN A 221 22.06 -2.84 -23.39
CA ASN A 221 22.60 -3.49 -24.58
C ASN A 221 22.16 -4.96 -24.75
N GLU A 222 21.74 -5.63 -23.67
CA GLU A 222 21.26 -7.02 -23.68
C GLU A 222 19.79 -7.15 -24.14
N PHE A 223 19.07 -6.04 -24.31
CA PHE A 223 17.75 -6.07 -24.93
C PHE A 223 17.82 -6.45 -26.43
N PRO A 224 16.99 -7.40 -26.90
CA PRO A 224 16.99 -7.83 -28.31
C PRO A 224 16.79 -6.66 -29.28
N PRO A 225 17.42 -6.68 -30.47
CA PRO A 225 17.28 -5.61 -31.47
C PRO A 225 15.83 -5.41 -31.96
N ASP A 226 14.92 -6.35 -31.72
CA ASP A 226 13.51 -6.21 -32.06
C ASP A 226 12.73 -5.25 -31.14
N TYR A 227 13.27 -4.91 -29.95
CA TYR A 227 12.76 -3.79 -29.15
C TYR A 227 13.15 -2.42 -29.72
N ARG A 228 14.04 -2.35 -30.72
CA ARG A 228 14.39 -1.12 -31.46
C ARG A 228 13.50 -0.86 -32.67
N LYS A 229 12.50 -1.73 -32.94
CA LYS A 229 11.58 -1.64 -34.09
C LYS A 229 10.16 -1.18 -33.74
N ALA A 230 9.93 -0.62 -32.55
CA ALA A 230 8.77 0.25 -32.39
C ALA A 230 9.06 1.53 -33.18
N PRO A 231 8.13 2.02 -34.04
CA PRO A 231 8.34 3.29 -34.71
C PRO A 231 8.59 4.35 -33.63
N PRO A 232 9.60 5.21 -33.78
CA PRO A 232 9.79 6.30 -32.84
C PRO A 232 8.49 7.10 -32.82
N VAL A 233 7.82 7.17 -31.66
CA VAL A 233 6.83 8.20 -31.41
C VAL A 233 7.54 9.52 -31.75
N PRO A 234 6.99 10.35 -32.65
CA PRO A 234 7.70 11.53 -33.13
C PRO A 234 8.11 12.35 -31.90
N THR A 235 9.42 12.55 -31.76
CA THR A 235 10.11 13.19 -30.63
C THR A 235 9.54 14.57 -30.27
N ASN A 236 8.76 15.15 -31.18
CA ASN A 236 8.09 16.43 -31.04
C ASN A 236 6.82 16.36 -30.16
N THR A 237 5.99 15.31 -30.26
CA THR A 237 4.68 15.31 -29.57
C THR A 237 4.80 15.12 -28.06
N GLN A 238 5.72 14.27 -27.60
CA GLN A 238 5.96 14.11 -26.16
C GLN A 238 6.61 15.36 -25.54
N GLN A 239 7.48 16.05 -26.30
CA GLN A 239 8.08 17.30 -25.86
C GLN A 239 7.03 18.42 -25.75
N VAL A 240 6.14 18.53 -26.74
CA VAL A 240 4.99 19.45 -26.71
C VAL A 240 4.11 19.18 -25.50
N ILE A 241 3.80 17.92 -25.20
CA ILE A 241 2.99 17.56 -24.03
C ILE A 241 3.69 17.99 -22.74
N ARG A 242 4.98 17.68 -22.57
CA ARG A 242 5.78 18.07 -21.39
C ARG A 242 5.81 19.59 -21.20
N ASP A 243 6.07 20.33 -22.28
CA ASP A 243 6.14 21.79 -22.27
C ASP A 243 4.78 22.41 -21.91
N LEU A 244 3.67 21.84 -22.38
CA LEU A 244 2.32 22.29 -22.04
C LEU A 244 1.93 21.98 -20.59
N TYR A 245 2.38 20.84 -20.03
CA TYR A 245 2.24 20.55 -18.60
C TYR A 245 3.05 21.54 -17.74
N GLU A 246 4.28 21.86 -18.16
CA GLU A 246 5.12 22.86 -17.48
C GLU A 246 4.47 24.24 -17.51
N LEU A 247 3.96 24.67 -18.68
CA LEU A 247 3.26 25.94 -18.85
C LEU A 247 2.02 26.04 -17.94
N ARG A 248 1.19 24.97 -17.89
CA ARG A 248 0.02 24.91 -17.00
C ARG A 248 0.44 25.09 -15.54
N ARG A 249 1.41 24.31 -15.08
CA ARG A 249 1.89 24.33 -13.68
C ARG A 249 2.43 25.71 -13.31
N LEU A 250 3.23 26.33 -14.16
CA LEU A 250 3.79 27.66 -13.90
C LEU A 250 2.70 28.74 -13.85
N LYS A 251 1.70 28.70 -14.74
CA LYS A 251 0.56 29.62 -14.71
C LYS A 251 -0.29 29.43 -13.45
N GLU A 252 -0.51 28.20 -13.03
CA GLU A 252 -1.27 27.89 -11.82
C GLU A 252 -0.54 28.37 -10.55
N LEU A 253 0.78 28.19 -10.49
CA LEU A 253 1.61 28.68 -9.38
C LEU A 253 1.66 30.21 -9.29
N LEU A 254 1.68 30.92 -10.43
CA LEU A 254 1.82 32.37 -10.47
C LEU A 254 0.49 33.14 -10.48
N TYR A 255 -0.57 32.56 -11.06
CA TYR A 255 -1.83 33.26 -11.34
C TYR A 255 -3.07 32.50 -10.86
N GLY A 256 -2.93 31.28 -10.32
CA GLY A 256 -4.05 30.50 -9.80
C GLY A 256 -4.64 31.09 -8.51
N GLU A 257 -5.88 30.70 -8.21
CA GLU A 257 -6.60 31.13 -6.98
C GLU A 257 -5.86 30.73 -5.69
N ASN A 258 -5.05 29.67 -5.77
CA ASN A 258 -4.18 29.17 -4.70
C ASN A 258 -2.69 29.50 -4.94
N GLY A 259 -2.40 30.54 -5.72
CA GLY A 259 -1.03 30.92 -6.10
C GLY A 259 -0.10 31.01 -4.90
N VAL A 260 1.06 30.34 -5.00
CA VAL A 260 2.10 30.47 -3.98
C VAL A 260 2.69 31.86 -4.13
N ILE A 261 2.89 32.58 -3.02
CA ILE A 261 3.59 33.88 -3.06
C ILE A 261 5.07 33.62 -3.40
N VAL A 262 5.39 33.63 -4.70
CA VAL A 262 6.75 33.57 -5.22
C VAL A 262 7.27 34.99 -5.35
N VAL A 263 8.39 35.30 -4.70
CA VAL A 263 9.00 36.65 -4.71
C VAL A 263 10.45 36.63 -5.19
N GLY A 264 10.91 37.76 -5.72
CA GLY A 264 12.30 37.96 -6.13
C GLY A 264 12.69 37.16 -7.37
N LYS A 265 13.94 36.68 -7.43
CA LYS A 265 14.51 36.02 -8.63
C LYS A 265 13.72 34.79 -9.10
N GLN A 266 13.05 34.08 -8.19
CA GLN A 266 12.24 32.91 -8.55
C GLN A 266 11.00 33.30 -9.36
N TYR A 267 10.37 34.43 -9.03
CA TYR A 267 9.22 34.94 -9.76
C TYR A 267 9.60 35.37 -11.18
N GLU A 268 10.72 36.10 -11.31
CA GLU A 268 11.25 36.52 -12.62
C GLU A 268 11.66 35.32 -13.49
N ASN A 269 12.28 34.28 -12.90
CA ASN A 269 12.61 33.06 -13.62
C ASN A 269 11.36 32.32 -14.12
N MET A 270 10.31 32.21 -13.30
CA MET A 270 9.05 31.58 -13.72
C MET A 270 8.36 32.39 -14.81
N LYS A 271 8.34 33.72 -14.71
CA LYS A 271 7.82 34.61 -15.78
C LYS A 271 8.59 34.44 -17.09
N ALA A 272 9.92 34.45 -17.03
CA ALA A 272 10.76 34.26 -18.21
C ALA A 272 10.51 32.90 -18.86
N ARG A 273 10.33 31.84 -18.04
CA ARG A 273 10.03 30.50 -18.52
C ARG A 273 8.63 30.40 -19.14
N ILE A 274 7.61 31.03 -18.55
CA ILE A 274 6.28 31.14 -19.16
C ILE A 274 6.39 31.85 -20.51
N ALA A 275 7.03 33.02 -20.57
CA ALA A 275 7.17 33.78 -21.81
C ALA A 275 7.92 32.99 -22.91
N GLN A 276 8.91 32.18 -22.54
CA GLN A 276 9.59 31.27 -23.46
C GLN A 276 8.64 30.20 -24.01
N LEU A 277 7.89 29.53 -23.14
CA LEU A 277 6.94 28.49 -23.51
C LEU A 277 5.79 29.07 -24.36
N GLU A 278 5.30 30.28 -24.06
CA GLU A 278 4.28 30.95 -24.86
C GLU A 278 4.78 31.38 -26.25
N ARG A 279 6.06 31.72 -26.40
CA ARG A 279 6.66 31.95 -27.73
C ARG A 279 6.79 30.67 -28.55
N MET A 280 7.06 29.54 -27.90
CA MET A 280 7.12 28.24 -28.56
C MET A 280 5.72 27.73 -28.94
N TYR A 281 4.70 28.07 -28.14
CA TYR A 281 3.31 27.66 -28.31
C TYR A 281 2.36 28.87 -28.29
N PRO A 282 2.39 29.74 -29.31
CA PRO A 282 1.65 31.01 -29.33
C PRO A 282 0.14 30.82 -29.18
N GLN A 283 -0.41 29.71 -29.66
CA GLN A 283 -1.82 29.34 -29.46
C GLN A 283 -2.20 29.16 -27.98
N CYS A 284 -1.24 28.93 -27.09
CA CYS A 284 -1.45 28.69 -25.66
C CYS A 284 -1.20 29.91 -24.76
N ALA A 285 -0.76 31.03 -25.34
CA ALA A 285 -0.40 32.24 -24.58
C ALA A 285 -1.58 32.81 -23.78
N HIS A 286 -2.76 32.84 -24.38
CA HIS A 286 -3.96 33.39 -23.74
C HIS A 286 -4.78 32.38 -22.95
N MET A 287 -4.32 31.13 -22.88
CA MET A 287 -5.07 30.06 -22.21
C MET A 287 -4.80 30.05 -20.71
N ASN A 288 -5.87 29.87 -19.94
CA ASN A 288 -5.78 29.59 -18.50
C ASN A 288 -5.44 28.10 -18.26
N SER A 289 -5.18 27.74 -17.00
CA SER A 289 -4.78 26.37 -16.60
C SER A 289 -5.81 25.31 -17.00
N ASN A 290 -7.11 25.62 -16.90
CA ASN A 290 -8.19 24.72 -17.26
C ASN A 290 -8.29 24.48 -18.78
N GLN A 291 -8.11 25.54 -19.58
CA GLN A 291 -8.07 25.44 -21.04
C GLN A 291 -6.85 24.64 -21.52
N LEU A 292 -5.68 24.83 -20.91
CA LEU A 292 -4.49 24.02 -21.16
C LEU A 292 -4.72 22.54 -20.80
N ASN A 293 -5.41 22.27 -19.68
CA ASN A 293 -5.74 20.91 -19.28
C ASN A 293 -6.62 20.19 -20.32
N ASN A 294 -7.61 20.87 -20.88
CA ASN A 294 -8.46 20.31 -21.92
C ASN A 294 -7.69 19.98 -23.21
N ILE A 295 -6.69 20.80 -23.56
CA ILE A 295 -5.81 20.50 -24.70
C ILE A 295 -4.92 19.30 -24.40
N LEU A 296 -4.36 19.22 -23.20
CA LEU A 296 -3.57 18.07 -22.75
C LEU A 296 -4.37 16.77 -22.80
N ILE A 297 -5.63 16.79 -22.36
CA ILE A 297 -6.56 15.65 -22.44
C ILE A 297 -6.82 15.27 -23.92
N LYS A 298 -7.03 16.24 -24.81
CA LYS A 298 -7.22 16.01 -26.25
C LYS A 298 -5.98 15.46 -26.95
N LEU A 299 -4.79 15.96 -26.62
CA LEU A 299 -3.52 15.48 -27.16
C LEU A 299 -3.19 14.07 -26.65
N ASN A 300 -3.51 13.78 -25.39
CA ASN A 300 -3.31 12.46 -24.80
C ASN A 300 -4.32 11.41 -25.32
N SER A 301 -5.54 11.81 -25.67
CA SER A 301 -6.54 10.91 -26.27
C SER A 301 -6.23 10.56 -27.73
N ASN A 302 -5.62 11.47 -28.48
CA ASN A 302 -5.21 11.22 -29.87
C ASN A 302 -3.90 10.40 -29.98
N ASN A 303 -3.04 10.41 -28.96
CA ASN A 303 -1.90 9.50 -28.85
C ASN A 303 -2.34 8.19 -28.20
N SER A 304 -3.05 7.34 -28.95
CA SER A 304 -3.44 5.97 -28.56
C SER A 304 -2.26 4.98 -28.49
N TYR A 305 -1.13 5.42 -27.94
CA TYR A 305 -0.03 4.60 -27.40
C TYR A 305 0.62 5.37 -26.24
N SER A 306 -0.18 5.88 -25.30
CA SER A 306 0.35 6.40 -24.05
C SER A 306 0.20 5.35 -22.96
N SER A 307 1.33 4.80 -22.55
CA SER A 307 1.54 4.05 -21.33
C SER A 307 1.23 4.93 -20.11
N VAL A 308 -0.05 5.23 -19.88
CA VAL A 308 -0.51 5.45 -18.51
C VAL A 308 -0.16 4.17 -17.76
N PRO A 309 0.52 4.21 -16.60
CA PRO A 309 0.73 3.01 -15.81
C PRO A 309 -0.62 2.34 -15.68
N GLN A 310 -0.79 1.17 -16.30
CA GLN A 310 -2.02 0.41 -16.19
C GLN A 310 -2.15 0.15 -14.71
N GLU A 311 -3.12 0.79 -14.05
CA GLU A 311 -3.42 0.51 -12.67
C GLU A 311 -3.82 -0.97 -12.62
N THR A 312 -2.88 -1.81 -12.21
CA THR A 312 -3.12 -3.24 -12.02
C THR A 312 -3.71 -3.49 -10.65
N GLN A 313 -3.94 -2.43 -9.86
CA GLN A 313 -4.48 -2.50 -8.53
C GLN A 313 -5.97 -2.15 -8.55
N ALA A 314 -6.71 -2.73 -7.62
CA ALA A 314 -8.08 -2.32 -7.30
C ALA A 314 -8.36 -2.55 -5.84
N THR A 315 -9.07 -1.60 -5.25
CA THR A 315 -9.58 -1.71 -3.90
C THR A 315 -11.05 -2.09 -3.98
N VAL A 316 -11.41 -3.30 -3.51
CA VAL A 316 -12.79 -3.82 -3.62
C VAL A 316 -13.45 -3.82 -2.26
N HIS A 317 -14.62 -3.19 -2.16
CA HIS A 317 -15.49 -3.17 -0.99
C HIS A 317 -16.74 -4.00 -1.25
N SER A 318 -17.00 -5.00 -0.41
CA SER A 318 -18.14 -5.92 -0.58
C SER A 318 -18.60 -6.48 0.76
N GLU A 319 -19.88 -6.83 0.87
CA GLU A 319 -20.37 -7.67 1.97
C GLU A 319 -19.88 -9.13 1.84
N HIS A 320 -19.63 -9.57 0.61
CA HIS A 320 -19.10 -10.89 0.27
C HIS A 320 -17.57 -10.91 0.16
N ILE A 321 -16.89 -10.00 0.88
CA ILE A 321 -15.46 -9.80 0.72
C ILE A 321 -14.63 -11.03 1.08
N ARG A 322 -15.10 -11.87 2.01
CA ARG A 322 -14.40 -13.10 2.41
C ARG A 322 -14.34 -14.11 1.25
N GLN A 323 -15.45 -14.29 0.55
CA GLN A 323 -15.53 -15.18 -0.61
C GLN A 323 -14.70 -14.60 -1.77
N THR A 324 -14.82 -13.30 -2.01
CA THR A 324 -14.04 -12.58 -3.03
C THR A 324 -12.53 -12.73 -2.79
N ARG A 325 -12.08 -12.54 -1.54
CA ARG A 325 -10.70 -12.76 -1.11
C ARG A 325 -10.24 -14.20 -1.34
N ASN A 326 -11.05 -15.19 -0.96
CA ASN A 326 -10.68 -16.60 -1.12
C ASN A 326 -10.53 -16.98 -2.59
N ASP A 327 -11.42 -16.51 -3.45
CA ASP A 327 -11.35 -16.73 -4.89
C ASP A 327 -10.07 -16.11 -5.48
N TYR A 328 -9.73 -14.90 -5.06
CA TYR A 328 -8.50 -14.24 -5.46
C TYR A 328 -7.25 -15.02 -5.04
N ILE A 329 -7.17 -15.45 -3.77
CA ILE A 329 -6.06 -16.28 -3.27
C ILE A 329 -5.97 -17.58 -4.07
N HIS A 330 -7.10 -18.20 -4.39
CA HIS A 330 -7.11 -19.43 -5.15
C HIS A 330 -6.59 -19.23 -6.58
N GLN A 331 -7.01 -18.16 -7.26
CA GLN A 331 -6.70 -17.87 -8.65
C GLN A 331 -5.27 -17.35 -8.84
N TYR A 332 -4.84 -16.40 -8.01
CA TYR A 332 -3.57 -15.69 -8.19
C TYR A 332 -2.48 -16.12 -7.21
N LYS A 333 -2.79 -17.01 -6.25
CA LYS A 333 -1.86 -17.46 -5.19
C LYS A 333 -1.24 -16.31 -4.38
N LYS A 334 -1.91 -15.16 -4.34
CA LYS A 334 -1.52 -13.95 -3.61
C LYS A 334 -2.54 -13.65 -2.51
N THR A 335 -2.06 -13.20 -1.35
CA THR A 335 -2.93 -12.70 -0.28
C THR A 335 -3.18 -11.20 -0.51
N PRO A 336 -4.44 -10.76 -0.69
CA PRO A 336 -4.73 -9.34 -0.86
C PRO A 336 -4.58 -8.62 0.49
N GLN A 337 -4.25 -7.33 0.44
CA GLN A 337 -4.01 -6.55 1.67
C GLN A 337 -5.31 -5.99 2.23
N PRO A 338 -5.59 -6.11 3.55
CA PRO A 338 -6.77 -5.50 4.15
C PRO A 338 -6.63 -3.97 4.18
N ILE A 339 -7.73 -3.26 3.93
CA ILE A 339 -7.76 -1.80 4.07
C ILE A 339 -7.88 -1.46 5.56
N ARG A 340 -6.97 -0.61 6.06
CA ARG A 340 -7.00 -0.17 7.46
C ARG A 340 -8.36 0.46 7.82
N GLY A 341 -8.90 0.06 8.96
CA GLY A 341 -10.16 0.59 9.47
C GLY A 341 -11.43 0.02 8.82
N THR A 342 -11.33 -0.94 7.90
CA THR A 342 -12.51 -1.59 7.31
C THR A 342 -12.41 -3.12 7.36
N THR A 343 -13.53 -3.78 7.64
CA THR A 343 -13.65 -5.25 7.58
C THR A 343 -14.15 -5.75 6.23
N THR A 344 -14.64 -4.84 5.39
CA THR A 344 -15.35 -5.12 4.14
C THR A 344 -14.53 -4.83 2.88
N GLY A 345 -13.28 -4.39 3.02
CA GLY A 345 -12.46 -3.98 1.90
C GLY A 345 -11.04 -4.56 1.89
N PHE A 346 -10.59 -4.94 0.69
CA PHE A 346 -9.24 -5.41 0.43
C PHE A 346 -8.68 -4.75 -0.82
N HIS A 347 -7.36 -4.57 -0.83
CA HIS A 347 -6.57 -4.14 -1.96
C HIS A 347 -6.01 -5.36 -2.70
N PHE A 348 -6.32 -5.44 -3.99
CA PHE A 348 -5.99 -6.54 -4.88
C PHE A 348 -4.98 -6.07 -5.94
N ASP A 349 -3.97 -6.89 -6.20
CA ASP A 349 -2.84 -6.59 -7.09
C ASP A 349 -2.77 -7.60 -8.25
N PHE A 350 -3.36 -7.21 -9.38
CA PHE A 350 -3.49 -8.05 -10.56
C PHE A 350 -2.20 -8.05 -11.40
N PRO A 351 -1.94 -9.10 -12.20
CA PRO A 351 -0.81 -9.10 -13.12
C PRO A 351 -0.92 -8.05 -14.24
N ASN A 352 -2.14 -7.78 -14.69
CA ASN A 352 -2.46 -6.79 -15.73
C ASN A 352 -3.94 -6.37 -15.63
N ASN A 353 -4.34 -5.39 -16.44
CA ASN A 353 -5.71 -4.88 -16.43
C ASN A 353 -6.75 -5.91 -16.92
N ASP A 354 -6.39 -6.79 -17.85
CA ASP A 354 -7.33 -7.80 -18.38
C ASP A 354 -7.70 -8.83 -17.30
N GLU A 355 -6.72 -9.23 -16.49
CA GLU A 355 -6.91 -10.10 -15.32
C GLU A 355 -7.77 -9.42 -14.25
N ARG A 356 -7.57 -8.12 -14.02
CA ARG A 356 -8.41 -7.30 -13.14
C ARG A 356 -9.87 -7.31 -13.61
N ILE A 357 -10.10 -6.99 -14.89
CA ILE A 357 -11.44 -6.99 -15.50
C ILE A 357 -12.07 -8.37 -15.41
N ARG A 358 -11.33 -9.42 -15.78
CA ARG A 358 -11.81 -10.80 -15.74
C ARG A 358 -12.23 -11.20 -14.33
N PHE A 359 -11.38 -10.93 -13.33
CA PHE A 359 -11.69 -11.24 -11.95
C PHE A 359 -12.96 -10.51 -11.48
N LEU A 360 -13.06 -9.19 -11.69
CA LEU A 360 -14.23 -8.41 -11.28
C LEU A 360 -15.52 -8.90 -11.98
N GLY A 361 -15.43 -9.25 -13.26
CA GLY A 361 -16.54 -9.85 -14.02
C GLY A 361 -16.96 -11.21 -13.46
N GLU A 362 -16.01 -12.08 -13.09
CA GLU A 362 -16.30 -13.37 -12.44
C GLU A 362 -16.97 -13.20 -11.06
N GLN A 363 -16.54 -12.18 -10.30
CA GLN A 363 -17.16 -11.88 -9.01
C GLN A 363 -18.59 -11.37 -9.19
N ALA A 364 -18.81 -10.48 -10.17
CA ALA A 364 -20.14 -10.00 -10.53
C ALA A 364 -21.04 -11.16 -10.97
N GLY A 365 -20.58 -12.02 -11.88
CA GLY A 365 -21.34 -13.19 -12.37
C GLY A 365 -21.67 -14.23 -11.30
N LYS A 366 -21.02 -14.20 -10.14
CA LYS A 366 -21.38 -14.99 -8.95
C LYS A 366 -22.48 -14.34 -8.10
N GLY A 367 -23.10 -13.25 -8.58
CA GLY A 367 -24.14 -12.50 -7.88
C GLY A 367 -23.61 -11.69 -6.69
N ARG A 368 -22.31 -11.37 -6.64
CA ARG A 368 -21.71 -10.66 -5.50
C ARG A 368 -21.69 -9.16 -5.78
N GLU A 369 -22.36 -8.41 -4.93
CA GLU A 369 -22.33 -6.95 -5.00
C GLU A 369 -21.04 -6.39 -4.41
N PHE A 370 -20.45 -5.43 -5.10
CA PHE A 370 -19.24 -4.76 -4.66
C PHE A 370 -19.05 -3.40 -5.34
N ILE A 371 -18.19 -2.56 -4.76
CA ILE A 371 -17.68 -1.33 -5.38
C ILE A 371 -16.15 -1.47 -5.46
N ALA A 372 -15.59 -1.28 -6.64
CA ALA A 372 -14.16 -1.28 -6.90
C ALA A 372 -13.66 0.15 -7.14
N THR A 373 -12.65 0.56 -6.40
CA THR A 373 -12.01 1.88 -6.51
C THR A 373 -10.54 1.77 -6.91
N ASP A 374 -10.01 2.85 -7.48
CA ASP A 374 -8.58 3.02 -7.70
C ASP A 374 -7.84 3.41 -6.39
N ASP A 375 -6.56 3.73 -6.52
CA ASP A 375 -5.70 4.16 -5.41
C ASP A 375 -6.06 5.55 -4.87
N ASN A 376 -6.80 6.35 -5.65
CA ASN A 376 -7.30 7.68 -5.28
C ASN A 376 -8.72 7.61 -4.66
N ASN A 377 -9.19 6.43 -4.30
CA ASN A 377 -10.55 6.18 -3.78
C ASN A 377 -11.66 6.61 -4.76
N LYS A 378 -11.38 6.58 -6.07
CA LYS A 378 -12.34 6.91 -7.12
C LYS A 378 -12.97 5.63 -7.67
N VAL A 379 -14.30 5.63 -7.85
CA VAL A 379 -15.03 4.44 -8.29
C VAL A 379 -14.67 4.12 -9.74
N MET A 380 -14.16 2.92 -9.98
CA MET A 380 -13.89 2.43 -11.34
C MET A 380 -15.02 1.54 -11.85
N ALA A 381 -15.55 0.69 -10.97
CA ALA A 381 -16.58 -0.29 -11.31
C ALA A 381 -17.43 -0.60 -10.09
N TYR A 382 -18.63 -1.11 -10.32
CA TYR A 382 -19.43 -1.75 -9.28
C TYR A 382 -20.19 -2.93 -9.86
N ALA A 383 -20.57 -3.89 -9.01
CA ALA A 383 -21.40 -5.01 -9.40
C ALA A 383 -22.75 -4.94 -8.69
N LYS A 384 -23.82 -5.14 -9.46
CA LYS A 384 -25.20 -5.19 -8.98
C LYS A 384 -26.00 -6.17 -9.81
N ASP A 385 -26.86 -6.97 -9.19
CA ASP A 385 -27.75 -7.92 -9.88
C ASP A 385 -27.00 -8.91 -10.80
N GLY A 386 -25.78 -9.28 -10.43
CA GLY A 386 -24.96 -10.21 -11.21
C GLY A 386 -24.22 -9.59 -12.40
N ILE A 387 -24.38 -8.28 -12.62
CA ILE A 387 -23.84 -7.54 -13.76
C ILE A 387 -22.75 -6.58 -13.27
N LEU A 388 -21.66 -6.46 -14.03
CA LEU A 388 -20.61 -5.49 -13.80
C LEU A 388 -20.96 -4.18 -14.52
N TYR A 389 -20.85 -3.06 -13.82
CA TYR A 389 -21.07 -1.72 -14.34
C TYR A 389 -19.81 -0.88 -14.16
N HIS A 390 -19.63 0.09 -15.05
CA HIS A 390 -18.66 1.17 -14.91
C HIS A 390 -19.08 2.15 -13.80
N GLY A 391 -18.15 2.96 -13.30
CA GLY A 391 -18.45 4.00 -12.30
C GLY A 391 -19.48 5.06 -12.75
N ASN A 392 -19.77 5.15 -14.05
CA ASN A 392 -20.77 6.04 -14.65
C ASN A 392 -22.17 5.41 -14.82
N HIS A 393 -22.41 4.23 -14.24
CA HIS A 393 -23.65 3.44 -14.35
C HIS A 393 -23.91 2.74 -15.69
N GLU A 394 -22.99 2.79 -16.64
CA GLU A 394 -23.13 2.00 -17.87
C GLU A 394 -22.72 0.55 -17.64
N GLU A 395 -23.47 -0.39 -18.23
CA GLU A 395 -23.14 -1.81 -18.19
C GLU A 395 -21.79 -2.07 -18.85
N PHE A 396 -20.92 -2.82 -18.16
CA PHE A 396 -19.61 -3.16 -18.65
C PHE A 396 -19.68 -4.21 -19.75
N LYS A 397 -19.20 -3.88 -20.96
CA LYS A 397 -19.20 -4.77 -22.12
C LYS A 397 -17.82 -5.35 -22.39
N LYS A 398 -17.80 -6.51 -23.06
CA LYS A 398 -16.54 -7.15 -23.47
C LYS A 398 -15.76 -6.22 -24.40
N GLY A 399 -14.54 -5.86 -23.99
CA GLY A 399 -13.66 -4.95 -24.73
C GLY A 399 -13.60 -3.55 -24.11
N ASP A 400 -14.47 -3.23 -23.16
CA ASP A 400 -14.40 -1.98 -22.41
C ASP A 400 -13.16 -1.96 -21.51
N LYS A 401 -12.73 -0.75 -21.16
CA LYS A 401 -11.65 -0.52 -20.20
C LYS A 401 -12.24 0.03 -18.91
N LEU A 402 -11.79 -0.49 -17.77
CA LEU A 402 -12.08 0.12 -16.48
C LEU A 402 -11.36 1.47 -16.37
N GLN A 403 -12.12 2.53 -16.11
CA GLN A 403 -11.63 3.87 -15.89
C GLN A 403 -12.20 4.41 -14.58
N SER A 404 -11.37 5.11 -13.82
CA SER A 404 -11.81 5.82 -12.62
C SER A 404 -12.80 6.92 -13.00
N TRP A 405 -14.00 6.85 -12.44
CA TRP A 405 -14.98 7.91 -12.49
C TRP A 405 -14.69 8.89 -11.35
N ASN A 406 -14.84 10.20 -11.59
CA ASN A 406 -14.41 11.24 -10.63
C ASN A 406 -15.31 11.35 -9.38
N ILE A 407 -15.93 10.26 -8.95
CA ILE A 407 -16.75 10.14 -7.76
C ILE A 407 -16.04 9.27 -6.73
N SER A 408 -16.06 9.69 -5.46
CA SER A 408 -15.61 8.86 -4.36
C SER A 408 -16.61 7.74 -4.07
N LYS A 409 -16.16 6.70 -3.37
CA LYS A 409 -17.05 5.61 -2.93
C LYS A 409 -18.20 6.12 -2.04
N GLU A 410 -17.94 7.07 -1.17
CA GLU A 410 -18.92 7.65 -0.27
C GLU A 410 -20.01 8.40 -1.04
N GLU A 411 -19.61 9.32 -1.94
CA GLU A 411 -20.53 10.03 -2.83
C GLU A 411 -21.34 9.06 -3.71
N PHE A 412 -20.70 8.01 -4.24
CA PHE A 412 -21.38 7.02 -5.06
C PHE A 412 -22.45 6.24 -4.30
N ARG A 413 -22.23 5.95 -3.01
CA ARG A 413 -23.26 5.32 -2.16
C ARG A 413 -24.45 6.23 -1.96
N GLU A 414 -24.21 7.51 -1.70
CA GLU A 414 -25.28 8.51 -1.56
C GLU A 414 -26.10 8.64 -2.86
N GLU A 415 -25.42 8.65 -4.03
CA GLU A 415 -26.11 8.65 -5.33
C GLU A 415 -26.99 7.41 -5.53
N MET A 416 -26.47 6.23 -5.18
CA MET A 416 -27.22 4.97 -5.31
C MET A 416 -28.43 4.90 -4.37
N GLU A 417 -28.35 5.45 -3.16
CA GLU A 417 -29.48 5.56 -2.22
C GLU A 417 -30.54 6.55 -2.73
N ASN A 418 -30.11 7.69 -3.29
CA ASN A 418 -31.00 8.68 -3.87
C ASN A 418 -31.73 8.15 -5.13
N GLN A 419 -31.08 7.34 -5.95
CA GLN A 419 -31.71 6.71 -7.11
C GLN A 419 -32.75 5.63 -6.72
N GLN A 420 -32.56 4.95 -5.58
CA GLN A 420 -33.55 3.98 -5.07
C GLN A 420 -34.77 4.66 -4.46
N THR A 421 -34.64 5.90 -3.99
CA THR A 421 -35.72 6.71 -3.42
C THR A 421 -36.34 7.65 -4.46
N GLY A 422 -36.58 7.12 -5.68
CA GLY A 422 -37.35 7.82 -6.72
C GLY A 422 -38.63 8.45 -6.16
N PRO A 423 -39.12 9.55 -6.76
CA PRO A 423 -40.18 10.38 -6.18
C PRO A 423 -41.37 9.49 -5.82
N LYS A 424 -41.64 9.36 -4.52
CA LYS A 424 -42.89 8.78 -4.05
C LYS A 424 -43.99 9.59 -4.70
N CYS A 425 -44.65 9.02 -5.70
CA CYS A 425 -45.83 9.61 -6.31
C CYS A 425 -46.78 9.96 -5.17
N ARG A 426 -46.99 11.26 -4.97
CA ARG A 426 -47.96 11.78 -4.00
C ARG A 426 -49.35 11.70 -4.58
#